data_AF-A0AAU5G2S4-F1
#
_entry.id   AF-A0AAU5G2S4-F1
#
_cell.length_a   1.000
_cell.length_b   1.000
_cell.length_c   1.000
_cell.angle_alpha   90.00
_cell.angle_beta   90.00
_cell.angle_gamma   90.00
#
_symmetry.space_group_name_H-M   'P 1'
#
loop_
_entity.id
_entity.type
_entity.pdbx_description
1 polymer ?
#
loop_
_entity_poly.entity_id
_entity_poly.type
_entity_poly.pdbx_seq_one_letter_code
_entity_poly.pdbx_strand_id
1 'polypeptide(L)'
;MASCRRWLSLPGARVGAGRNAAVTLAIDYYKEGGSDRETWNRICDGLAHEAMNLMMALSAPAHPHLARDCERAVREAAGVTPREGGMREALQQQVAKGMLMSVVTAGQQMMVEPEEWPDELPAAVLGAVRNSKQIKADPTMANLRDYITAEFRFRWV
;
A
#
# COMPACT_ATOMS: atom_id res chain seq x y z
N MET A 1 -19.91 31.04 2.36
CA MET A 1 -20.46 29.66 2.16
C MET A 1 -20.29 29.12 0.73
N ALA A 2 -19.41 29.68 -0.12
CA ALA A 2 -19.11 29.14 -1.46
C ALA A 2 -17.88 28.21 -1.51
N SER A 3 -17.03 28.21 -0.47
CA SER A 3 -15.75 27.49 -0.44
C SER A 3 -15.89 25.96 -0.32
N CYS A 4 -16.76 25.44 0.56
CA CYS A 4 -16.90 23.99 0.78
C CYS A 4 -17.36 23.18 -0.44
N ARG A 5 -18.10 23.77 -1.40
CA ARG A 5 -18.60 23.01 -2.56
C ARG A 5 -17.52 22.73 -3.62
N ARG A 6 -16.43 23.51 -3.65
CA ARG A 6 -15.35 23.32 -4.64
C ARG A 6 -14.55 22.04 -4.38
N TRP A 7 -14.39 21.68 -3.11
CA TRP A 7 -13.64 20.51 -2.66
C TRP A 7 -14.40 19.20 -2.87
N LEU A 8 -15.74 19.24 -2.84
CA LEU A 8 -16.61 18.08 -3.11
C LEU A 8 -16.75 17.77 -4.61
N SER A 9 -16.39 18.70 -5.49
CA SER A 9 -16.58 18.59 -6.94
C SER A 9 -15.30 18.31 -7.72
N LEU A 10 -14.15 18.07 -7.08
CA LEU A 10 -12.94 17.69 -7.80
C LEU A 10 -13.13 16.25 -8.33
N PRO A 11 -13.36 16.07 -9.65
CA PRO A 11 -13.35 14.75 -10.25
C PRO A 11 -11.94 14.22 -10.04
N GLY A 12 -11.79 12.93 -9.71
CA GLY A 12 -10.51 12.25 -9.56
C GLY A 12 -9.44 12.88 -10.45
N ALA A 13 -8.62 13.74 -9.84
CA ALA A 13 -7.70 14.58 -10.58
C ALA A 13 -6.47 13.74 -10.85
N ARG A 14 -6.60 12.91 -11.90
CA ARG A 14 -5.55 12.28 -12.68
C ARG A 14 -4.29 11.95 -11.89
N VAL A 15 -4.26 10.71 -11.41
CA VAL A 15 -3.04 9.93 -11.18
C VAL A 15 -2.11 10.16 -12.37
N GLY A 16 -1.13 11.07 -12.23
CA GLY A 16 -0.28 11.51 -13.33
C GLY A 16 0.45 12.84 -13.17
N ALA A 17 0.16 13.66 -12.16
CA ALA A 17 0.83 14.96 -12.00
C ALA A 17 1.73 15.03 -10.75
N GLY A 18 2.98 14.60 -10.89
CA GLY A 18 4.12 15.01 -10.06
C GLY A 18 4.15 14.52 -8.60
N ARG A 19 5.31 14.02 -8.16
CA ARG A 19 5.62 13.50 -6.80
C ARG A 19 5.47 14.52 -5.65
N ASN A 20 4.80 15.66 -5.88
CA ASN A 20 4.61 16.78 -4.95
C ASN A 20 3.14 17.24 -4.82
N ALA A 21 2.18 16.59 -5.49
CA ALA A 21 0.79 17.06 -5.53
C ALA A 21 0.12 17.13 -4.14
N ALA A 22 0.37 16.16 -3.25
CA ALA A 22 -0.20 16.14 -1.91
C ALA A 22 0.36 17.26 -1.01
N VAL A 23 1.65 17.58 -1.14
CA VAL A 23 2.30 18.68 -0.41
C VAL A 23 1.76 20.02 -0.88
N THR A 24 1.62 20.22 -2.19
CA THR A 24 0.99 21.41 -2.76
C THR A 24 -0.45 21.57 -2.26
N LEU A 25 -1.23 20.49 -2.21
CA LEU A 25 -2.60 20.51 -1.71
C LEU A 25 -2.68 20.92 -0.23
N ALA A 26 -1.75 20.44 0.60
CA ALA A 26 -1.67 20.81 2.02
C ALA A 26 -1.34 22.30 2.22
N ILE A 27 -0.42 22.82 1.41
CA ILE A 27 -0.04 24.23 1.41
C ILE A 27 -1.22 25.12 0.99
N ASP A 28 -1.93 24.74 -0.07
CA ASP A 28 -3.08 25.50 -0.56
C ASP A 28 -4.25 25.45 0.43
N TYR A 29 -4.52 24.29 1.03
CA TYR A 29 -5.50 24.13 2.11
C TYR A 29 -5.23 25.08 3.29
N TYR A 30 -3.98 25.16 3.75
CA TYR A 30 -3.60 26.10 4.81
C TYR A 30 -3.77 27.56 4.37
N LYS A 31 -3.29 27.93 3.18
CA LYS A 31 -3.38 29.30 2.64
C LYS A 31 -4.82 29.78 2.46
N GLU A 32 -5.74 28.88 2.11
CA GLU A 32 -7.17 29.19 1.97
C GLU A 32 -7.94 29.18 3.31
N GLY A 33 -7.26 28.96 4.44
CA GLY A 33 -7.87 28.93 5.76
C GLY A 33 -8.70 27.66 6.03
N GLY A 34 -8.29 26.54 5.43
CA GLY A 34 -8.94 25.24 5.59
C GLY A 34 -9.10 24.85 7.07
N SER A 35 -10.30 24.43 7.43
CA SER A 35 -10.64 24.05 8.80
C SER A 35 -11.50 22.78 8.89
N ASP A 36 -11.82 22.15 7.75
CA ASP A 36 -12.65 20.95 7.73
C ASP A 36 -11.81 19.68 7.93
N ARG A 37 -12.25 18.85 8.87
CA ARG A 37 -11.53 17.65 9.31
C ARG A 37 -11.45 16.58 8.22
N GLU A 38 -12.46 16.50 7.35
CA GLU A 38 -12.54 15.49 6.30
C GLU A 38 -11.48 15.71 5.22
N THR A 39 -11.35 16.94 4.70
CA THR A 39 -10.32 17.29 3.72
C THR A 39 -8.93 17.18 4.33
N TRP A 40 -8.77 17.58 5.61
CA TRP A 40 -7.52 17.37 6.33
C TRP A 40 -7.11 15.89 6.38
N ASN A 41 -8.03 14.99 6.72
CA ASN A 41 -7.73 13.55 6.77
C ASN A 41 -7.33 13.01 5.38
N ARG A 42 -8.02 13.42 4.30
CA ARG A 42 -7.67 13.01 2.93
C ARG A 42 -6.29 13.52 2.50
N ILE A 43 -5.93 14.75 2.88
CA ILE A 43 -4.58 15.30 2.66
C ILE A 43 -3.54 14.46 3.41
N CYS A 44 -3.81 14.13 4.67
CA CYS A 44 -2.92 13.28 5.47
C CYS A 44 -2.74 11.90 4.84
N ASP A 45 -3.82 11.27 4.38
CA ASP A 45 -3.76 9.96 3.72
C ASP A 45 -2.91 10.00 2.44
N GLY A 46 -3.07 11.04 1.62
CA GLY A 46 -2.26 11.24 0.41
C GLY A 46 -0.79 11.49 0.72
N LEU A 47 -0.50 12.31 1.74
CA LEU A 47 0.87 12.55 2.20
C LEU A 47 1.52 11.30 2.79
N ALA A 48 0.79 10.53 3.59
CA ALA A 48 1.26 9.27 4.15
C ALA A 48 1.59 8.27 3.04
N HIS A 49 0.77 8.19 1.99
CA HIS A 49 1.01 7.33 0.84
C HIS A 49 2.32 7.73 0.10
N GLU A 50 2.51 9.02 -0.20
CA GLU A 50 3.72 9.50 -0.88
C GLU A 50 4.98 9.34 -0.01
N ALA A 51 4.88 9.66 1.29
CA ALA A 51 5.95 9.43 2.25
C ALA A 51 6.32 7.95 2.27
N MET A 52 5.35 7.04 2.26
CA MET A 52 5.61 5.61 2.24
C MET A 52 6.32 5.16 0.98
N ASN A 53 5.93 5.66 -0.19
CA ASN A 53 6.61 5.38 -1.45
C ASN A 53 8.07 5.84 -1.44
N LEU A 54 8.33 7.05 -0.92
CA LEU A 54 9.67 7.59 -0.74
C LEU A 54 10.50 6.75 0.24
N MET A 55 9.93 6.40 1.39
CA MET A 55 10.60 5.59 2.41
C MET A 55 10.96 4.20 1.89
N MET A 56 10.07 3.58 1.12
CA MET A 56 10.33 2.29 0.44
C MET A 56 11.42 2.39 -0.63
N ALA A 57 11.46 3.49 -1.39
CA ALA A 57 12.50 3.72 -2.38
C ALA A 57 13.88 3.93 -1.72
N LEU A 58 13.90 4.63 -0.58
CA LEU A 58 15.12 4.93 0.17
C LEU A 58 15.56 3.78 1.10
N SER A 59 14.67 2.84 1.45
CA SER A 59 15.02 1.66 2.24
C SER A 59 15.66 0.57 1.39
N ALA A 60 15.44 0.55 0.07
CA ALA A 60 15.97 -0.46 -0.82
C ALA A 60 17.51 -0.64 -0.76
N PRO A 61 18.34 0.42 -0.63
CA PRO A 61 19.78 0.27 -0.40
C PRO A 61 20.13 -0.22 1.01
N ALA A 62 19.35 0.14 2.03
CA ALA A 62 19.60 -0.24 3.43
C ALA A 62 19.20 -1.70 3.71
N HIS A 63 18.17 -2.19 3.02
CA HIS A 63 17.64 -3.55 3.18
C HIS A 63 17.37 -4.20 1.81
N PRO A 64 18.43 -4.56 1.05
CA PRO A 64 18.31 -5.06 -0.32
C PRO A 64 17.52 -6.38 -0.45
N HIS A 65 17.35 -7.11 0.66
CA HIS A 65 16.64 -8.39 0.69
C HIS A 65 15.23 -8.31 1.29
N LEU A 66 14.79 -7.15 1.81
CA LEU A 66 13.51 -6.98 2.49
C LEU A 66 12.33 -7.51 1.67
N ALA A 67 12.30 -7.21 0.38
CA ALA A 67 11.24 -7.68 -0.51
C ALA A 67 11.22 -9.20 -0.68
N ARG A 68 12.39 -9.85 -0.68
CA ARG A 68 12.51 -11.32 -0.80
C ARG A 68 12.18 -12.00 0.52
N ASP A 69 12.62 -11.42 1.63
CA ASP A 69 12.38 -11.97 2.96
C ASP A 69 10.90 -11.88 3.35
N CYS A 70 10.24 -10.75 3.10
CA CYS A 70 8.79 -10.62 3.30
C CYS A 70 8.00 -11.56 2.38
N GLU A 71 8.43 -11.76 1.13
CA GLU A 71 7.78 -12.71 0.21
C GLU A 71 7.89 -14.15 0.71
N ARG A 72 9.09 -14.55 1.17
CA ARG A 72 9.33 -15.88 1.74
C ARG A 72 8.46 -16.09 2.97
N ALA A 73 8.46 -15.15 3.92
CA ALA A 73 7.68 -15.24 5.14
C ALA A 73 6.17 -15.32 4.89
N VAL A 74 5.63 -14.54 3.94
CA VAL A 74 4.21 -14.62 3.57
C VAL A 74 3.88 -15.95 2.89
N ARG A 75 4.77 -16.47 2.03
CA ARG A 75 4.55 -17.77 1.37
C ARG A 75 4.57 -18.92 2.38
N GLU A 76 5.51 -18.90 3.32
CA GLU A 76 5.60 -19.86 4.41
C GLU A 76 4.33 -19.81 5.28
N ALA A 77 3.88 -18.62 5.65
CA ALA A 77 2.65 -18.43 6.42
C ALA A 77 1.37 -18.84 5.64
N ALA A 78 1.38 -18.73 4.31
CA ALA A 78 0.26 -19.17 3.49
C ALA A 78 0.11 -20.69 3.46
N GLY A 79 1.22 -21.43 3.59
CA GLY A 79 1.26 -22.90 3.52
C GLY A 79 0.91 -23.48 2.14
N VAL A 80 0.67 -22.62 1.14
CA VAL A 80 0.34 -23.00 -0.25
C VAL A 80 1.04 -22.06 -1.22
N THR A 81 1.50 -22.61 -2.34
CA THR A 81 2.09 -21.78 -3.39
C THR A 81 1.00 -21.00 -4.14
N PRO A 82 1.34 -19.84 -4.75
CA PRO A 82 0.41 -19.09 -5.61
C PRO A 82 -0.22 -19.93 -6.73
N ARG A 83 0.52 -20.94 -7.22
CA ARG A 83 0.05 -21.84 -8.29
C ARG A 83 -1.00 -22.83 -7.78
N GLU A 84 -0.87 -23.30 -6.55
CA GLU A 84 -1.82 -24.22 -5.91
C GLU A 84 -3.08 -23.51 -5.42
N GLY A 85 -2.94 -22.31 -4.84
CA GLY A 85 -4.08 -21.53 -4.33
C GLY A 85 -4.85 -20.73 -5.40
N GLY A 86 -4.33 -20.67 -6.62
CA GLY A 86 -4.91 -19.94 -7.74
C GLY A 86 -4.75 -18.41 -7.64
N MET A 87 -5.30 -17.70 -8.62
CA MET A 87 -5.08 -16.26 -8.83
C MET A 87 -5.46 -15.39 -7.62
N ARG A 88 -6.53 -15.75 -6.91
CA ARG A 88 -6.98 -15.03 -5.72
C ARG A 88 -5.95 -15.11 -4.60
N GLU A 89 -5.44 -16.30 -4.33
CA GLU A 89 -4.42 -16.52 -3.29
C GLU A 89 -3.12 -15.82 -3.66
N ALA A 90 -2.71 -15.91 -4.94
CA ALA A 90 -1.55 -15.19 -5.45
C ALA A 90 -1.66 -13.67 -5.19
N LEU A 91 -2.83 -13.09 -5.43
CA LEU A 91 -3.04 -11.66 -5.20
C LEU A 91 -3.07 -11.31 -3.71
N GLN A 92 -3.70 -12.15 -2.89
CA GLN A 92 -3.70 -11.97 -1.44
C GLN A 92 -2.29 -12.05 -0.84
N GLN A 93 -1.46 -13.00 -1.29
CA GLN A 93 -0.06 -13.07 -0.88
C GLN A 93 0.74 -11.84 -1.34
N GLN A 94 0.48 -11.32 -2.55
CA GLN A 94 1.14 -10.11 -3.05
C GLN A 94 0.75 -8.86 -2.25
N VAL A 95 -0.52 -8.70 -1.89
CA VAL A 95 -0.98 -7.59 -1.04
C VAL A 95 -0.43 -7.74 0.38
N ALA A 96 -0.45 -8.95 0.94
CA ALA A 96 0.12 -9.24 2.26
C ALA A 96 1.62 -8.95 2.31
N LYS A 97 2.38 -9.29 1.27
CA LYS A 97 3.79 -8.91 1.11
C LYS A 97 3.96 -7.39 1.18
N GLY A 98 3.19 -6.63 0.41
CA GLY A 98 3.26 -5.17 0.42
C GLY A 98 2.96 -4.57 1.79
N MET A 99 1.96 -5.12 2.48
CA MET A 99 1.62 -4.71 3.84
C MET A 99 2.71 -5.08 4.85
N LEU A 100 3.28 -6.29 4.77
CA LEU A 100 4.35 -6.73 5.67
C LEU A 100 5.61 -5.88 5.49
N MET A 101 6.02 -5.62 4.25
CA MET A 101 7.12 -4.70 3.96
C MET A 101 6.87 -3.31 4.55
N SER A 102 5.62 -2.84 4.48
CA SER A 102 5.24 -1.55 5.03
C SER A 102 5.39 -1.49 6.55
N VAL A 103 4.90 -2.53 7.24
CA VAL A 103 5.00 -2.66 8.70
C VAL A 103 6.46 -2.72 9.14
N VAL A 104 7.29 -3.57 8.49
CA VAL A 104 8.70 -3.72 8.85
C VAL A 104 9.46 -2.40 8.62
N THR A 105 9.25 -1.74 7.48
CA THR A 105 9.89 -0.45 7.19
C THR A 105 9.50 0.61 8.21
N ALA A 106 8.22 0.67 8.60
CA ALA A 106 7.75 1.62 9.61
C ALA A 106 8.30 1.30 11.01
N GLY A 107 8.36 0.03 11.41
CA GLY A 107 8.92 -0.32 12.72
C GLY A 107 10.43 -0.09 12.81
N GLN A 108 11.19 -0.28 11.73
CA GLN A 108 12.59 0.12 11.68
C GLN A 108 12.80 1.62 11.96
N GLN A 109 11.89 2.47 11.46
CA GLN A 109 11.93 3.91 11.78
C GLN A 109 11.61 4.21 13.24
N MET A 110 10.88 3.32 13.88
CA MET A 110 10.57 3.34 15.31
C MET A 110 11.60 2.55 16.13
N MET A 111 12.75 2.19 15.54
CA MET A 111 13.83 1.42 16.19
C MET A 111 13.39 0.03 16.70
N VAL A 112 12.45 -0.61 16.00
CA VAL A 112 12.09 -2.01 16.24
C VAL A 112 13.07 -2.90 15.51
N GLU A 113 13.82 -3.70 16.26
CA GLU A 113 14.79 -4.65 15.72
C GLU A 113 14.10 -5.88 15.11
N PRO A 114 14.73 -6.58 14.15
CA PRO A 114 14.16 -7.76 13.50
C PRO A 114 13.66 -8.84 14.48
N GLU A 115 14.37 -9.06 15.58
CA GLU A 115 14.09 -10.09 16.59
C GLU A 115 12.95 -9.70 17.53
N GLU A 116 12.55 -8.42 17.55
CA GLU A 116 11.45 -7.92 18.37
C GLU A 116 10.09 -8.09 17.69
N TRP A 117 10.07 -8.41 16.39
CA TRP A 117 8.84 -8.72 15.69
C TRP A 117 8.30 -10.09 16.09
N PRO A 118 6.98 -10.22 16.29
CA PRO A 118 6.40 -11.52 16.59
C PRO A 118 6.47 -12.44 15.36
N ASP A 119 6.82 -13.71 15.59
CA ASP A 119 6.91 -14.74 14.55
C ASP A 119 5.59 -14.91 13.78
N GLU A 120 4.45 -14.63 14.43
CA GLU A 120 3.13 -14.74 13.81
C GLU A 120 2.77 -13.54 12.92
N LEU A 121 3.59 -12.48 12.88
CA LEU A 121 3.29 -11.27 12.10
C LEU A 121 2.93 -11.56 10.63
N PRO A 122 3.67 -12.40 9.88
CA PRO A 122 3.31 -12.69 8.50
C PRO A 122 1.94 -13.37 8.37
N ALA A 123 1.61 -14.29 9.28
CA ALA A 123 0.32 -14.97 9.32
C ALA A 123 -0.82 -14.02 9.69
N ALA A 124 -0.59 -13.11 10.64
CA ALA A 124 -1.55 -12.08 11.03
C ALA A 124 -1.85 -11.12 9.88
N VAL A 125 -0.82 -10.64 9.17
CA VAL A 125 -0.98 -9.76 7.99
C VAL A 125 -1.75 -10.47 6.87
N LEU A 126 -1.37 -11.71 6.55
CA LEU A 126 -2.07 -12.50 5.53
C LEU A 126 -3.53 -12.76 5.93
N GLY A 127 -3.79 -13.06 7.21
CA GLY A 127 -5.13 -13.22 7.76
C GLY A 127 -5.96 -11.93 7.63
N ALA A 128 -5.38 -10.77 7.90
CA ALA A 128 -6.04 -9.47 7.73
C ALA A 128 -6.42 -9.21 6.26
N VAL A 129 -5.50 -9.48 5.33
CA VAL A 129 -5.76 -9.36 3.88
C VAL A 129 -6.88 -10.30 3.43
N ARG A 130 -6.85 -11.56 3.86
CA ARG A 130 -7.88 -12.55 3.53
C ARG A 130 -9.26 -12.17 4.09
N ASN A 131 -9.31 -11.45 5.20
CA ASN A 131 -10.56 -11.03 5.84
C ASN A 131 -11.05 -9.63 5.43
N SER A 132 -10.20 -8.82 4.80
CA SER A 132 -10.54 -7.46 4.39
C SER A 132 -11.72 -7.41 3.42
N LYS A 133 -12.76 -6.65 3.79
CA LYS A 133 -13.94 -6.41 2.94
C LYS A 133 -13.60 -5.54 1.73
N GLN A 134 -12.69 -4.58 1.90
CA GLN A 134 -12.29 -3.65 0.83
C GLN A 134 -11.48 -4.36 -0.25
N ILE A 135 -10.53 -5.22 0.15
CA ILE A 135 -9.75 -6.03 -0.81
C ILE A 135 -10.66 -7.02 -1.55
N LYS A 136 -11.64 -7.59 -0.86
CA LYS A 136 -12.66 -8.46 -1.49
C LYS A 136 -13.57 -7.72 -2.47
N ALA A 137 -13.81 -6.43 -2.25
CA ALA A 137 -14.67 -5.59 -3.07
C ALA A 137 -13.90 -4.83 -4.17
N ASP A 138 -12.57 -4.99 -4.23
CA ASP A 138 -11.73 -4.28 -5.18
C ASP A 138 -12.06 -4.74 -6.62
N PRO A 139 -12.40 -3.82 -7.55
CA PRO A 139 -12.76 -4.17 -8.92
C PRO A 139 -11.60 -4.81 -9.70
N THR A 140 -10.35 -4.61 -9.26
CA THR A 140 -9.18 -5.31 -9.80
C THR A 140 -9.27 -6.82 -9.52
N MET A 141 -9.94 -7.25 -8.43
CA MET A 141 -10.24 -8.65 -8.15
C MET A 141 -11.35 -9.22 -9.06
N ALA A 142 -12.27 -8.38 -9.54
CA ALA A 142 -13.31 -8.78 -10.50
C ALA A 142 -12.75 -8.87 -11.93
N ASN A 143 -11.76 -8.03 -12.26
CA ASN A 143 -11.13 -7.96 -13.60
C ASN A 143 -9.97 -8.95 -13.81
N LEU A 144 -9.77 -9.90 -12.89
CA LEU A 144 -8.67 -10.88 -12.93
C LEU A 144 -8.67 -11.81 -14.15
N ARG A 145 -9.74 -11.82 -14.95
CA ARG A 145 -9.78 -12.60 -16.20
C ARG A 145 -8.87 -12.03 -17.30
N ASP A 146 -8.58 -10.72 -17.27
CA ASP A 146 -7.96 -10.02 -18.41
C ASP A 146 -6.50 -9.55 -18.14
N TYR A 147 -6.05 -9.48 -16.89
CA TYR A 147 -4.72 -8.95 -16.53
C TYR A 147 -3.56 -9.95 -16.68
N ILE A 148 -3.83 -11.21 -17.04
CA ILE A 148 -2.83 -12.29 -17.09
C ILE A 148 -1.79 -12.08 -18.21
N THR A 149 -2.06 -11.25 -19.22
CA THR A 149 -1.21 -11.21 -20.43
C THR A 149 -0.08 -10.17 -20.38
N ALA A 150 -0.19 -9.10 -19.56
CA ALA A 150 0.72 -7.95 -19.69
C ALA A 150 1.85 -7.90 -18.64
N GLU A 151 1.61 -8.28 -17.37
CA GLU A 151 2.54 -7.92 -16.27
C GLU A 151 3.31 -9.10 -15.68
N PHE A 152 2.82 -10.34 -15.82
CA PHE A 152 3.51 -11.54 -15.30
C PHE A 152 4.78 -11.91 -16.09
N ARG A 153 5.00 -11.33 -17.28
CA ARG A 153 6.16 -11.65 -18.14
C ARG A 153 7.43 -10.87 -17.79
N PHE A 154 7.34 -9.78 -17.01
CA PHE A 154 8.49 -8.90 -16.75
C PHE A 154 9.14 -9.04 -15.37
N ARG A 155 8.60 -9.88 -14.48
CA ARG A 155 9.05 -9.94 -13.07
C ARG A 155 9.32 -11.36 -12.54
N TRP A 156 9.56 -12.31 -13.44
CA TRP A 156 9.94 -13.69 -13.12
C TRP A 156 11.02 -14.25 -14.07
N VAL A 157 11.97 -13.40 -14.48
CA VAL A 157 13.31 -13.80 -14.96
C VAL A 157 14.34 -13.10 -14.09
#